data_AF-H1W0N0-F1
#
_entry.id   AF-H1W0N0-F1
#
_cell.length_a   1.000
_cell.length_b   1.000
_cell.length_c   1.000
_cell.angle_alpha   90.00
_cell.angle_beta   90.00
_cell.angle_gamma   90.00
#
_symmetry.space_group_name_H-M   'P 1'
#
loop_
_entity.id
_entity.type
_entity.pdbx_description
1 polymer ?
#
loop_
_entity_poly.entity_id
_entity_poly.type
_entity_poly.pdbx_seq_one_letter_code
_entity_poly.pdbx_strand_id
1 'polypeptide(L)'
;MHERGMPIMDHEMLVTMIEAIAASGAQAEKIRSIQSNLEMVMLQGTQSSPTEAQLVRLLKAYATQGNWEQFWETWSVPARYSQRRGPMMYREVFALSSQTRNKARCIETLRKCVQEMRLEQPPVLPDNTVWPNLKACIWTADPDAEHISEHMVSRGGQSTESHKAANTEFVRMLKELEAIRRSI
;
A
#
# COMPACT_ATOMS: atom_id res chain seq x y z
N MET A 1 24.36 -10.41 -21.03
CA MET A 1 24.45 -10.90 -22.42
C MET A 1 23.50 -10.08 -23.26
N HIS A 2 24.01 -9.42 -24.30
CA HIS A 2 23.20 -8.70 -25.29
C HIS A 2 23.06 -9.59 -26.51
N GLU A 3 21.87 -10.14 -26.76
CA GLU A 3 21.56 -10.75 -28.05
C GLU A 3 20.37 -10.02 -28.66
N ARG A 4 20.66 -9.24 -29.72
CA ARG A 4 19.75 -8.51 -30.64
C ARG A 4 19.49 -7.02 -30.46
N GLY A 5 20.30 -6.26 -29.72
CA GLY A 5 20.33 -4.78 -29.85
C GLY A 5 19.03 -4.03 -29.57
N MET A 6 17.99 -4.72 -29.11
CA MET A 6 16.80 -4.16 -28.49
C MET A 6 16.94 -4.43 -26.98
N PRO A 7 16.67 -3.44 -26.10
CA PRO A 7 16.64 -3.71 -24.68
C PRO A 7 15.67 -4.85 -24.45
N ILE A 8 16.16 -5.92 -23.80
CA ILE A 8 15.34 -6.94 -23.16
C ILE A 8 14.27 -6.16 -22.39
N MET A 9 12.98 -6.44 -22.61
CA MET A 9 11.87 -5.75 -21.94
C MET A 9 12.21 -5.55 -20.47
N ASP A 10 12.65 -4.35 -20.12
CA ASP A 10 13.05 -4.03 -18.77
C ASP A 10 11.81 -3.57 -17.98
N HIS A 11 11.94 -3.55 -16.66
CA HIS A 11 10.83 -3.16 -15.81
C HIS A 11 10.30 -1.76 -16.14
N GLU A 12 11.15 -0.84 -16.59
CA GLU A 12 10.73 0.52 -16.94
C GLU A 12 9.76 0.50 -18.14
N MET A 13 10.09 -0.23 -19.20
CA MET A 13 9.22 -0.34 -20.37
C MET A 13 7.88 -0.97 -20.01
N LEU A 14 7.88 -2.08 -19.25
CA LEU A 14 6.66 -2.79 -18.86
C LEU A 14 5.77 -1.95 -17.95
N VAL A 15 6.34 -1.29 -16.94
CA VAL A 15 5.59 -0.38 -16.05
C VAL A 15 4.97 0.76 -16.84
N THR A 16 5.73 1.38 -17.75
CA THR A 16 5.24 2.49 -18.57
C THR A 16 4.07 2.08 -19.45
N MET A 17 4.10 0.87 -20.04
CA MET A 17 2.98 0.35 -20.83
C MET A 17 1.73 0.11 -19.98
N ILE A 18 1.88 -0.51 -18.80
CA ILE A 18 0.76 -0.77 -17.88
C ILE A 18 0.14 0.55 -17.39
N GLU A 19 0.97 1.53 -17.01
CA GLU A 19 0.52 2.87 -16.63
C GLU A 19 -0.24 3.57 -17.75
N ALA A 20 0.27 3.50 -18.99
CA ALA A 20 -0.40 4.09 -20.15
C ALA A 20 -1.77 3.45 -20.38
N ILE A 21 -1.87 2.12 -20.25
CA ILE A 21 -3.15 1.41 -20.33
C ILE A 21 -4.10 1.88 -19.22
N ALA A 22 -3.62 1.97 -17.97
CA ALA A 22 -4.39 2.44 -16.84
C ALA A 22 -4.91 3.88 -17.02
N ALA A 23 -4.05 4.79 -17.47
CA ALA A 23 -4.39 6.19 -17.71
C ALA A 23 -5.36 6.36 -18.88
N SER A 24 -5.31 5.48 -19.90
CA SER A 24 -6.20 5.56 -21.06
C SER A 24 -7.67 5.30 -20.74
N GLY A 25 -7.97 4.66 -19.61
CA GLY A 25 -9.33 4.22 -19.26
C GLY A 25 -9.92 3.20 -20.24
N ALA A 26 -9.12 2.63 -21.13
CA ALA A 26 -9.60 1.79 -22.20
C ALA A 26 -9.94 0.38 -21.69
N GLN A 27 -11.22 0.03 -21.75
CA GLN A 27 -11.77 -1.23 -21.22
C GLN A 27 -12.06 -2.26 -22.31
N ALA A 28 -11.45 -2.16 -23.48
CA ALA A 28 -11.62 -3.18 -24.51
C ALA A 28 -11.01 -4.51 -24.02
N GLU A 29 -11.67 -5.64 -24.30
CA GLU A 29 -11.19 -6.97 -23.90
C GLU A 29 -9.76 -7.24 -24.37
N LYS A 30 -9.45 -6.82 -25.60
CA LYS A 30 -8.10 -6.90 -26.16
C LYS A 30 -7.07 -6.13 -25.33
N ILE A 31 -7.43 -4.98 -24.76
CA ILE A 31 -6.53 -4.16 -23.94
C ILE A 31 -6.30 -4.81 -22.58
N ARG A 32 -7.34 -5.39 -21.97
CA ARG A 32 -7.18 -6.21 -20.75
C ARG A 32 -6.27 -7.41 -20.98
N SER A 33 -6.45 -8.13 -22.08
CA SER A 33 -5.60 -9.27 -22.44
C SER A 33 -4.14 -8.85 -22.64
N ILE A 34 -3.89 -7.72 -23.31
CA ILE A 34 -2.54 -7.16 -23.45
C ILE A 34 -1.96 -6.83 -22.07
N GLN A 35 -2.71 -6.16 -21.20
CA GLN A 35 -2.26 -5.80 -19.85
C GLN A 35 -1.89 -7.05 -19.04
N SER A 36 -2.73 -8.08 -19.02
CA SER A 36 -2.44 -9.34 -18.30
C SER A 36 -1.19 -10.05 -18.84
N ASN A 37 -0.95 -9.99 -20.15
CA ASN A 37 0.27 -10.55 -20.74
C ASN A 37 1.52 -9.75 -20.30
N LEU A 38 1.43 -8.42 -20.25
CA LEU A 38 2.52 -7.58 -19.76
C LEU A 38 2.82 -7.83 -18.27
N GLU A 39 1.77 -8.00 -17.46
CA GLU A 39 1.87 -8.38 -16.04
C GLU A 39 2.56 -9.73 -15.87
N MET A 40 2.19 -10.74 -16.69
CA MET A 40 2.84 -12.04 -16.68
C MET A 40 4.34 -11.93 -17.01
N VAL A 41 4.70 -11.18 -18.05
CA VAL A 41 6.10 -10.95 -18.43
C VAL A 41 6.87 -10.24 -17.31
N MET A 42 6.26 -9.26 -16.64
CA MET A 42 6.88 -8.55 -15.52
C MET A 42 7.12 -9.45 -14.30
N LEU A 43 6.19 -10.35 -13.98
CA LEU A 43 6.26 -11.18 -12.78
C LEU A 43 7.04 -12.49 -12.97
N GLN A 44 7.12 -13.00 -14.20
CA GLN A 44 7.68 -14.31 -14.51
C GLN A 44 8.86 -14.25 -15.49
N GLY A 45 8.95 -13.19 -16.29
CA GLY A 45 9.96 -13.05 -17.34
C GLY A 45 11.22 -12.31 -16.92
N THR A 46 11.21 -11.63 -15.76
CA THR A 46 12.35 -10.84 -15.29
C THR A 46 13.12 -11.54 -14.17
N GLN A 47 14.44 -11.43 -14.21
CA GLN A 47 15.34 -12.08 -13.24
C GLN A 47 15.51 -11.29 -11.94
N SER A 48 14.99 -10.07 -11.87
CA SER A 48 15.12 -9.18 -10.71
C SER A 48 13.77 -8.59 -10.33
N SER A 49 13.66 -8.12 -9.09
CA SER A 49 12.48 -7.35 -8.67
C SER A 49 12.45 -5.98 -9.35
N PRO A 50 11.27 -5.45 -9.72
CA PRO A 50 11.13 -4.04 -10.03
C PRO A 50 11.60 -3.16 -8.86
N THR A 51 12.14 -2.00 -9.17
CA THR A 51 12.55 -1.02 -8.15
C THR A 51 11.36 -0.50 -7.36
N GLU A 52 11.61 0.06 -6.18
CA GLU A 52 10.57 0.65 -5.35
C GLU A 52 9.76 1.72 -6.10
N ALA A 53 10.42 2.57 -6.90
CA ALA A 53 9.77 3.61 -7.69
C ALA A 53 8.84 3.03 -8.78
N GLN A 54 9.26 1.94 -9.43
CA GLN A 54 8.46 1.20 -10.41
C GLN A 54 7.24 0.55 -9.76
N LEU A 55 7.38 -0.02 -8.57
CA LEU A 55 6.25 -0.60 -7.84
C LEU A 55 5.25 0.46 -7.39
N VAL A 56 5.72 1.62 -6.92
CA VAL A 56 4.85 2.77 -6.58
C VAL A 56 4.04 3.24 -7.79
N ARG A 57 4.65 3.28 -8.97
CA ARG A 57 3.99 3.60 -10.25
C ARG A 57 2.88 2.62 -10.58
N LEU A 58 3.13 1.32 -10.43
CA LEU A 58 2.12 0.28 -10.61
C LEU A 58 0.98 0.36 -9.60
N LEU A 59 1.28 0.60 -8.31
CA LEU A 59 0.25 0.78 -7.28
C LEU A 59 -0.72 1.92 -7.65
N LYS A 60 -0.20 3.05 -8.16
CA LYS A 60 -1.02 4.16 -8.64
C LYS A 60 -1.88 3.79 -9.85
N ALA A 61 -1.29 3.08 -10.81
CA ALA A 61 -1.99 2.62 -12.01
C ALA A 61 -3.19 1.73 -11.63
N TYR A 62 -2.97 0.72 -10.79
CA TYR A 62 -4.02 -0.20 -10.38
C TYR A 62 -5.06 0.45 -9.47
N ALA A 63 -4.66 1.37 -8.58
CA ALA A 63 -5.61 2.15 -7.78
C ALA A 63 -6.51 3.02 -8.68
N THR A 64 -5.96 3.63 -9.74
CA THR A 64 -6.71 4.43 -10.71
C THR A 64 -7.72 3.60 -11.49
N GLN A 65 -7.37 2.35 -11.82
CA GLN A 65 -8.28 1.39 -12.45
C GLN A 65 -9.32 0.80 -11.48
N GLY A 66 -9.18 1.02 -10.17
CA GLY A 66 -9.94 0.30 -9.15
C GLY A 66 -9.60 -1.18 -9.06
N ASN A 67 -8.49 -1.62 -9.65
CA ASN A 67 -8.04 -3.01 -9.67
C ASN A 67 -7.23 -3.34 -8.40
N TRP A 68 -7.94 -3.54 -7.29
CA TRP A 68 -7.32 -3.76 -5.98
C TRP A 68 -6.70 -5.13 -5.81
N GLU A 69 -7.11 -6.11 -6.61
CA GLU A 69 -6.45 -7.42 -6.66
C GLU A 69 -5.01 -7.25 -7.15
N GLN A 70 -4.84 -6.64 -8.32
CA GLN A 70 -3.51 -6.44 -8.90
C GLN A 70 -2.67 -5.41 -8.11
N PHE A 71 -3.32 -4.47 -7.43
CA PHE A 71 -2.67 -3.61 -6.44
C PHE A 71 -1.98 -4.43 -5.33
N TRP A 72 -2.68 -5.40 -4.74
CA TRP A 72 -2.13 -6.24 -3.67
C TRP A 72 -1.14 -7.28 -4.18
N GLU A 73 -1.28 -7.73 -5.42
CA GLU A 73 -0.26 -8.54 -6.10
C GLU A 73 1.04 -7.74 -6.23
N THR A 74 0.96 -6.48 -6.69
CA THR A 74 2.10 -5.56 -6.79
C THR A 74 2.76 -5.31 -5.44
N TRP A 75 1.97 -5.09 -4.38
CA TRP A 75 2.46 -4.96 -3.01
C TRP A 75 3.29 -6.17 -2.54
N SER A 76 2.94 -7.35 -3.02
CA SER A 76 3.56 -8.61 -2.61
C SER A 76 4.84 -8.93 -3.39
N VAL A 77 5.14 -8.18 -4.46
CA VAL A 77 6.28 -8.44 -5.35
C VAL A 77 7.62 -8.43 -4.61
N PRO A 78 8.01 -7.43 -3.81
CA PRO A 78 9.32 -7.42 -3.15
C PRO A 78 9.61 -8.69 -2.35
N ALA A 79 8.61 -9.19 -1.61
CA ALA A 79 8.73 -10.38 -0.78
C ALA A 79 9.07 -11.64 -1.59
N ARG A 80 8.60 -11.75 -2.84
CA ARG A 80 8.91 -12.88 -3.75
C ARG A 80 10.39 -12.93 -4.15
N TYR A 81 11.06 -11.78 -4.08
CA TYR A 81 12.49 -11.63 -4.37
C TYR A 81 13.32 -11.48 -3.08
N SER A 82 12.74 -11.77 -1.91
CA SER A 82 13.37 -11.56 -0.61
C SER A 82 13.87 -10.12 -0.40
N GLN A 83 13.17 -9.15 -0.99
CA GLN A 83 13.45 -7.73 -0.85
C GLN A 83 12.47 -7.10 0.13
N ARG A 84 12.97 -6.16 0.91
CA ARG A 84 12.14 -5.34 1.81
C ARG A 84 11.27 -4.37 1.01
N ARG A 85 10.11 -4.01 1.55
CA ARG A 85 9.37 -2.83 1.10
C ARG A 85 9.95 -1.57 1.73
N GLY A 86 10.20 -0.55 0.92
CA GLY A 86 10.74 0.71 1.40
C GLY A 86 9.65 1.70 1.87
N PRO A 87 10.06 2.85 2.44
CA PRO A 87 9.13 3.87 2.94
C PRO A 87 8.22 4.46 1.87
N MET A 88 8.65 4.54 0.59
CA MET A 88 7.82 5.11 -0.47
C MET A 88 6.62 4.22 -0.77
N MET A 89 6.80 2.89 -0.75
CA MET A 89 5.69 1.96 -0.92
C MET A 89 4.67 2.07 0.21
N TYR A 90 5.09 2.08 1.48
CA TYR A 90 4.18 2.25 2.62
C TYR A 90 3.43 3.57 2.55
N ARG A 91 4.16 4.68 2.32
CA ARG A 91 3.56 6.00 2.13
C ARG A 91 2.45 5.96 1.07
N GLU A 92 2.75 5.37 -0.09
CA GLU A 92 1.82 5.35 -1.21
C GLU A 92 0.60 4.47 -0.95
N VAL A 93 0.76 3.31 -0.34
CA VAL A 93 -0.37 2.43 -0.01
C VAL A 93 -1.32 3.10 0.97
N PHE A 94 -0.81 3.75 2.02
CA PHE A 94 -1.67 4.50 2.94
C PHE A 94 -2.35 5.70 2.27
N ALA A 95 -1.63 6.39 1.37
CA ALA A 95 -2.17 7.52 0.62
C ALA A 95 -3.33 7.09 -0.29
N LEU A 96 -3.11 6.07 -1.12
CA LEU A 96 -4.10 5.58 -2.07
C LEU A 96 -5.33 5.00 -1.35
N SER A 97 -5.14 4.26 -0.26
CA SER A 97 -6.25 3.73 0.53
C SER A 97 -7.09 4.83 1.17
N SER A 98 -6.46 5.84 1.80
CA SER A 98 -7.18 6.95 2.43
C SER A 98 -7.90 7.85 1.42
N GLN A 99 -7.33 8.06 0.23
CA GLN A 99 -7.97 8.84 -0.85
C GLN A 99 -9.28 8.23 -1.33
N THR A 100 -9.47 6.91 -1.22
CA THR A 100 -10.75 6.26 -1.55
C THR A 100 -11.89 6.65 -0.60
N ARG A 101 -11.57 7.20 0.58
CA ARG A 101 -12.50 7.47 1.69
C ARG A 101 -13.33 6.24 2.09
N ASN A 102 -12.85 5.04 1.75
CA ASN A 102 -13.52 3.79 2.06
C ASN A 102 -12.96 3.23 3.37
N LYS A 103 -13.80 3.21 4.40
CA LYS A 103 -13.46 2.70 5.73
C LYS A 103 -12.91 1.27 5.70
N ALA A 104 -13.59 0.36 5.00
CA ALA A 104 -13.19 -1.04 4.94
C ALA A 104 -11.80 -1.21 4.31
N ARG A 105 -11.50 -0.41 3.27
CA ARG A 105 -10.19 -0.41 2.62
C ARG A 105 -9.08 0.09 3.54
N CYS A 106 -9.34 1.15 4.30
CA CYS A 106 -8.36 1.67 5.26
C CYS A 106 -8.11 0.65 6.38
N ILE A 107 -9.15 0.00 6.89
CA ILE A 107 -9.05 -1.08 7.88
C ILE A 107 -8.16 -2.23 7.36
N GLU A 108 -8.46 -2.74 6.17
CA GLU A 108 -7.68 -3.81 5.52
C GLU A 108 -6.21 -3.40 5.38
N THR A 109 -5.98 -2.19 4.86
CA THR A 109 -4.64 -1.64 4.64
C THR A 109 -3.86 -1.52 5.95
N LEU A 110 -4.46 -0.98 7.00
CA LEU A 110 -3.80 -0.80 8.30
C LEU A 110 -3.43 -2.15 8.93
N ARG A 111 -4.37 -3.11 8.94
CA ARG A 111 -4.15 -4.44 9.51
C ARG A 111 -3.05 -5.21 8.79
N LYS A 112 -2.97 -5.07 7.47
CA LYS A 112 -1.93 -5.71 6.64
C LYS A 112 -0.59 -5.00 6.78
N CYS A 113 -0.55 -3.70 6.49
CA CYS A 113 0.71 -3.00 6.27
C CYS A 113 1.41 -2.57 7.57
N VAL A 114 0.70 -2.23 8.66
CA VAL A 114 1.37 -1.69 9.86
C VAL A 114 2.27 -2.73 10.54
N GLN A 115 1.85 -3.99 10.60
CA GLN A 115 2.68 -5.06 11.16
C GLN A 115 3.86 -5.37 10.23
N GLU A 116 3.61 -5.49 8.92
CA GLU A 116 4.69 -5.69 7.94
C GLU A 116 5.75 -4.59 8.04
N MET A 117 5.33 -3.32 8.12
CA MET A 117 6.20 -2.14 8.23
C MET A 117 7.21 -2.25 9.39
N ARG A 118 6.76 -2.78 10.54
CA ARG A 118 7.59 -2.99 11.74
C ARG A 118 8.53 -4.18 11.62
N LEU A 119 8.16 -5.17 10.79
CA LEU A 119 8.92 -6.41 10.59
C LEU A 119 9.94 -6.32 9.44
N GLU A 120 9.82 -5.32 8.56
CA GLU A 120 10.83 -5.05 7.52
C GLU A 120 12.24 -4.90 8.13
N GLN A 121 13.26 -5.20 7.34
CA GLN A 121 14.68 -5.12 7.76
C GLN A 121 15.47 -4.21 6.80
N PRO A 122 15.85 -2.98 7.21
CA PRO A 122 15.48 -2.31 8.47
C PRO A 122 13.98 -1.96 8.53
N PRO A 123 13.42 -1.78 9.75
CA PRO A 123 12.02 -1.39 9.92
C PRO A 123 11.73 -0.08 9.21
N VAL A 124 10.54 0.02 8.63
CA VAL A 124 10.03 1.31 8.14
C VAL A 124 9.36 2.02 9.32
N LEU A 125 9.86 3.20 9.66
CA LEU A 125 9.40 3.95 10.83
C LEU A 125 8.30 4.94 10.42
N PRO A 126 7.38 5.32 11.35
CA PRO A 126 6.37 6.35 11.11
C PRO A 126 7.00 7.77 11.14
N ASP A 127 8.00 7.98 10.29
CA ASP A 127 8.72 9.25 10.10
C ASP A 127 7.89 10.28 9.31
N ASN A 128 8.46 11.43 8.98
CA ASN A 128 7.76 12.46 8.19
C ASN A 128 7.32 11.98 6.80
N THR A 129 7.94 10.94 6.26
CA THR A 129 7.62 10.38 4.95
C THR A 129 6.31 9.59 4.99
N VAL A 130 6.15 8.72 6.00
CA VAL A 130 5.03 7.78 6.09
C VAL A 130 3.87 8.34 6.93
N TRP A 131 4.18 9.07 8.00
CA TRP A 131 3.22 9.46 9.04
C TRP A 131 1.96 10.16 8.55
N PRO A 132 2.00 11.19 7.68
CA PRO A 132 0.79 11.90 7.28
C PRO A 132 -0.26 11.00 6.62
N ASN A 133 0.20 10.08 5.77
CA ASN A 133 -0.68 9.17 5.03
C ASN A 133 -1.17 8.03 5.91
N LEU A 134 -0.29 7.49 6.77
CA LEU A 134 -0.67 6.50 7.77
C LEU A 134 -1.75 7.06 8.71
N LYS A 135 -1.57 8.28 9.21
CA LYS A 135 -2.55 8.96 10.08
C LYS A 135 -3.88 9.21 9.36
N ALA A 136 -3.85 9.66 8.11
CA ALA A 136 -5.06 9.85 7.30
C ALA A 136 -5.83 8.53 7.08
N CYS A 137 -5.10 7.42 6.90
CA CYS A 137 -5.70 6.09 6.78
C CYS A 137 -6.35 5.65 8.11
N ILE A 138 -5.68 5.90 9.25
CA ILE A 138 -6.23 5.66 10.60
C ILE A 138 -7.52 6.47 10.80
N TRP A 139 -7.52 7.77 10.51
CA TRP A 139 -8.71 8.61 10.63
C TRP A 139 -9.86 8.16 9.73
N THR A 140 -9.57 7.63 8.55
CA THR A 140 -10.61 7.11 7.66
C THR A 140 -11.19 5.78 8.19
N ALA A 141 -10.36 4.95 8.82
CA ALA A 141 -10.79 3.71 9.46
C ALA A 141 -11.60 3.97 10.73
N ASP A 142 -11.17 4.94 11.54
CA ASP A 142 -11.79 5.37 12.79
C ASP A 142 -11.63 6.88 12.99
N PRO A 143 -12.66 7.68 12.63
CA PRO A 143 -12.62 9.14 12.79
C PRO A 143 -12.49 9.61 14.23
N ASP A 144 -12.92 8.79 15.20
CA ASP A 144 -12.85 9.14 16.61
C ASP A 144 -11.49 8.78 17.24
N ALA A 145 -10.59 8.13 16.50
CA ALA A 145 -9.37 7.54 17.04
C ALA A 145 -8.46 8.56 17.75
N GLU A 146 -8.37 9.79 17.24
CA GLU A 146 -7.54 10.85 17.82
C GLU A 146 -8.18 11.45 19.07
N HIS A 147 -9.46 11.81 19.01
CA HIS A 147 -10.19 12.30 20.17
C HIS A 147 -10.21 11.27 21.30
N ILE A 148 -10.40 9.99 20.97
CA ILE A 148 -10.34 8.89 21.94
C ILE A 148 -8.90 8.67 22.44
N SER A 149 -7.87 8.79 21.60
CA SER A 149 -6.49 8.58 22.05
C SER A 149 -6.06 9.64 23.06
N GLU A 150 -6.47 10.89 22.85
CA GLU A 150 -6.22 12.04 23.74
C GLU A 150 -7.01 11.96 25.05
N HIS A 151 -8.24 11.43 25.02
CA HIS A 151 -9.17 11.47 26.16
C HIS A 151 -9.43 10.13 26.87
N MET A 152 -8.92 8.99 26.38
CA MET A 152 -9.00 7.70 27.10
C MET A 152 -8.07 7.68 28.32
N VAL A 153 -8.54 8.33 29.39
CA VAL A 153 -8.27 8.00 30.77
C VAL A 153 -9.51 7.25 31.28
N SER A 154 -9.42 5.91 31.36
CA SER A 154 -10.29 4.99 32.08
C SER A 154 -11.80 5.28 32.14
N ARG A 155 -12.60 4.80 31.18
CA ARG A 155 -14.04 4.51 31.43
C ARG A 155 -14.51 3.25 30.72
N GLY A 156 -14.66 2.19 31.51
CA GLY A 156 -15.47 1.03 31.14
C GLY A 156 -16.94 1.43 31.08
N GLY A 157 -17.63 1.00 30.03
CA GLY A 157 -19.06 1.27 29.88
C GLY A 157 -19.54 1.11 28.45
N GLN A 158 -19.98 -0.11 28.11
CA GLN A 158 -21.07 -0.48 27.19
C GLN A 158 -21.36 0.43 25.99
N SER A 159 -20.94 -0.02 24.79
CA SER A 159 -21.60 0.34 23.51
C SER A 159 -21.19 -0.70 22.46
N THR A 160 -22.18 -1.34 21.83
CA THR A 160 -22.09 -2.11 20.56
C THR A 160 -20.70 -2.66 20.21
N GLU A 161 -20.42 -3.87 20.71
CA GLU A 161 -19.11 -4.52 20.79
C GLU A 161 -18.29 -4.53 19.48
N SER A 162 -18.92 -4.60 18.31
CA SER A 162 -18.21 -4.61 17.02
C SER A 162 -17.59 -3.25 16.66
N HIS A 163 -18.29 -2.14 16.94
CA HIS A 163 -17.78 -0.79 16.68
C HIS A 163 -16.77 -0.34 17.73
N LYS A 164 -16.98 -0.70 19.01
CA LYS A 164 -15.99 -0.43 20.07
C LYS A 164 -14.70 -1.20 19.86
N ALA A 165 -14.76 -2.47 19.45
CA ALA A 165 -13.57 -3.26 19.18
C ALA A 165 -12.72 -2.66 18.05
N ALA A 166 -13.36 -2.28 16.93
CA ALA A 166 -12.68 -1.60 15.83
C ALA A 166 -12.07 -0.26 16.27
N ASN A 167 -12.80 0.53 17.07
CA ASN A 167 -12.29 1.82 17.56
C ASN A 167 -11.11 1.63 18.53
N THR A 168 -11.14 0.62 19.41
CA THR A 168 -10.01 0.36 20.33
C THR A 168 -8.75 -0.10 19.60
N GLU A 169 -8.88 -0.84 18.50
CA GLU A 169 -7.73 -1.33 17.73
C GLU A 169 -6.93 -0.15 17.15
N PHE A 170 -7.61 0.76 16.46
CA PHE A 170 -6.94 1.88 15.78
C PHE A 170 -6.49 2.98 16.75
N VAL A 171 -7.20 3.19 17.86
CA VAL A 171 -6.72 4.04 18.96
C VAL A 171 -5.42 3.50 19.55
N ARG A 172 -5.35 2.19 19.84
CA ARG A 172 -4.12 1.56 20.35
C ARG A 172 -3.00 1.65 19.34
N MET A 173 -3.28 1.34 18.07
CA MET A 173 -2.32 1.44 16.98
C MET A 173 -1.76 2.87 16.86
N LEU A 174 -2.63 3.88 16.92
CA LEU A 174 -2.23 5.29 16.87
C LEU A 174 -1.27 5.64 18.02
N LYS A 175 -1.62 5.27 19.26
CA LYS A 175 -0.76 5.49 20.44
C LYS A 175 0.61 4.85 20.31
N GLU A 176 0.67 3.59 19.84
CA GLU A 176 1.93 2.88 19.63
C GLU A 176 2.81 3.56 18.57
N LEU A 177 2.21 3.95 17.44
CA LEU A 177 2.93 4.61 16.35
C LEU A 177 3.43 6.01 16.76
N GLU A 178 2.65 6.76 17.52
CA GLU A 178 3.07 8.06 18.07
C GLU A 178 4.23 7.91 19.06
N ALA A 179 4.21 6.87 19.91
CA ALA A 179 5.31 6.59 20.82
C ALA A 179 6.59 6.28 20.06
N ILE A 180 6.53 5.42 19.03
CA ILE A 180 7.68 5.15 18.15
C ILE A 180 8.18 6.43 17.50
N ARG A 181 7.28 7.24 16.96
CA ARG A 181 7.60 8.50 16.28
C ARG A 181 8.29 9.52 17.20
N ARG A 182 8.00 9.52 18.50
CA ARG A 182 8.68 10.39 19.48
C ARG A 182 10.09 9.91 19.83
N SER A 183 10.42 8.66 19.53
CA SER A 183 11.72 8.04 19.83
C SER A 183 12.72 8.04 18.66
N ILE A 184 12.32 8.52 17.49
CA ILE A 184 13.16 8.71 16.29
C ILE A 184 13.59 10.17 16.17
#